data_AF-A0A9Q7F8E6-F1
#
_entry.id   AF-A0A9Q7F8E6-F1
#
_cell.length_a   1.000
_cell.length_b   1.000
_cell.length_c   1.000
_cell.angle_alpha   90.00
_cell.angle_beta   90.00
_cell.angle_gamma   90.00
#
_symmetry.space_group_name_H-M   'P 1'
#
loop_
_entity.id
_entity.type
_entity.pdbx_description
1 polymer ?
#
loop_
_entity_poly.entity_id
_entity_poly.type
_entity_poly.pdbx_seq_one_letter_code
_entity_poly.pdbx_strand_id
1 'polypeptide(L)'
;MSILRKLIHGTTAQRMSTTPAVGQIGSDDTLKQVALGDGVTVGGILMARDDQVVKFAAAQALSGPQKSQVLANVGATGLAGLRNVIINPLGLVNQRAVSGSVVLAAGAYGHDMFKAGAAGCSYTFSTSNGVTTFNITAGSLQQVIEASAFAGRAGTYFLSWAGSSTARIGTGAYGASGAVSAVCDGSGNVTVEFGTGTMSKPQFELGFLTDFATMTEQMTIDHCLRYCWDVTGPPITGLVYTGLGAIVAFPTKVRMRASPTVSIIAPMDIYDGGGGGTTIVGPGTNYSSPDRIHLVPATSGGPGLSTAGRPVILNVGNPGRLRAEAVL
;
A
#
# COMPACT_ATOMS: atom_id res chain seq x y z
N MET A 1 -31.04 62.35 12.79
CA MET A 1 -32.05 61.51 13.46
C MET A 1 -31.63 60.06 13.27
N SER A 2 -31.01 59.44 14.28
CA SER A 2 -30.53 58.05 14.19
C SER A 2 -31.71 57.12 14.47
N ILE A 3 -32.24 56.46 13.44
CA ILE A 3 -33.27 55.43 13.62
C ILE A 3 -32.53 54.17 14.06
N LEU A 4 -32.41 53.96 15.37
CA LEU A 4 -32.02 52.66 15.92
C LEU A 4 -33.14 51.66 15.60
N ARG A 5 -33.00 50.92 14.50
CA ARG A 5 -33.85 49.76 14.25
C ARG A 5 -33.36 48.61 15.14
N LYS A 6 -34.10 48.30 16.20
CA LYS A 6 -33.87 47.10 17.00
C LYS A 6 -34.10 45.87 16.11
N LEU A 7 -33.18 44.91 16.17
CA LEU A 7 -33.37 43.60 15.56
C LEU A 7 -34.59 42.91 16.18
N ILE A 8 -35.37 42.20 15.36
CA ILE A 8 -36.47 41.39 15.85
C ILE A 8 -35.87 40.09 16.37
N HIS A 9 -36.17 39.74 17.62
CA HIS A 9 -35.59 38.60 18.32
C HIS A 9 -36.70 37.67 18.81
N GLY A 10 -36.41 36.38 18.90
CA GLY A 10 -37.35 35.37 19.36
C GLY A 10 -36.74 33.98 19.42
N THR A 11 -37.41 33.07 20.12
CA THR A 11 -37.06 31.65 20.17
C THR A 11 -37.31 30.96 18.83
N THR A 12 -36.70 29.79 18.59
CA THR A 12 -36.97 29.00 17.37
C THR A 12 -38.46 28.73 17.18
N ALA A 13 -39.16 28.38 18.25
CA ALA A 13 -40.61 28.13 18.19
C ALA A 13 -41.41 29.36 17.74
N GLN A 14 -41.07 30.55 18.25
CA GLN A 14 -41.71 31.80 17.83
C GLN A 14 -41.41 32.13 16.37
N ARG A 15 -40.16 31.91 15.92
CA ARG A 15 -39.79 32.15 14.51
C ARG A 15 -40.52 31.21 13.56
N MET A 16 -40.66 29.93 13.93
CA MET A 16 -41.40 28.93 13.16
C MET A 16 -42.91 29.22 13.04
N SER A 17 -43.42 30.27 13.69
CA SER A 17 -44.80 30.76 13.56
C SER A 17 -44.93 32.03 12.72
N THR A 18 -43.83 32.54 12.17
CA THR A 18 -43.78 33.83 11.45
C THR A 18 -43.02 33.71 10.14
N THR A 19 -43.48 34.39 9.09
CA THR A 19 -42.73 34.55 7.84
C THR A 19 -42.17 35.97 7.80
N PRO A 20 -40.86 36.16 8.04
CA PRO A 20 -40.28 37.51 8.06
C PRO A 20 -40.31 38.13 6.66
N ALA A 21 -40.59 39.43 6.57
CA ALA A 21 -40.66 40.13 5.29
C ALA A 21 -39.30 40.16 4.57
N VAL A 22 -39.31 40.34 3.24
CA VAL A 22 -38.08 40.45 2.43
C VAL A 22 -37.15 41.53 3.02
N GLY A 23 -35.90 41.15 3.30
CA GLY A 23 -34.88 42.06 3.84
C GLY A 23 -34.97 42.33 5.34
N GLN A 24 -35.94 41.72 6.03
CA GLN A 24 -35.99 41.74 7.49
C GLN A 24 -34.84 40.92 8.07
N ILE A 25 -34.14 41.47 9.06
CA ILE A 25 -33.10 40.76 9.80
C ILE A 25 -33.60 40.53 11.23
N GLY A 26 -33.44 39.32 11.74
CA GLY A 26 -33.75 38.99 13.14
C GLY A 26 -32.82 37.95 13.72
N SER A 27 -32.83 37.77 15.03
CA SER A 27 -32.06 36.73 15.74
C SER A 27 -32.96 35.57 16.19
N ASP A 28 -32.44 34.34 16.12
CA ASP A 28 -32.96 33.19 16.85
C ASP A 28 -32.19 33.07 18.18
N ASP A 29 -32.89 33.30 19.29
CA ASP A 29 -32.29 33.35 20.62
C ASP A 29 -31.99 31.96 21.19
N THR A 30 -32.59 30.90 20.63
CA THR A 30 -32.35 29.51 21.03
C THR A 30 -31.13 28.96 20.29
N LEU A 31 -31.07 29.15 18.98
CA LEU A 31 -29.96 28.69 18.15
C LEU A 31 -28.76 29.63 18.17
N LYS A 32 -28.93 30.88 18.62
CA LYS A 32 -27.92 31.95 18.58
C LYS A 32 -27.47 32.27 17.14
N GLN A 33 -28.44 32.39 16.23
CA GLN A 33 -28.21 32.63 14.80
C GLN A 33 -28.91 33.90 14.33
N VAL A 34 -28.38 34.51 13.26
CA VAL A 34 -29.12 35.51 12.49
C VAL A 34 -30.02 34.77 11.51
N ALA A 35 -31.24 35.26 11.26
CA ALA A 35 -32.02 34.81 10.12
C ALA A 35 -32.56 35.96 9.29
N LEU A 36 -32.54 35.74 7.98
CA LEU A 36 -32.97 36.67 6.95
C LEU A 36 -34.39 36.34 6.50
N GLY A 37 -35.23 37.37 6.41
CA GLY A 37 -36.54 37.28 5.78
C GLY A 37 -36.44 37.33 4.27
N ASP A 38 -37.06 36.35 3.62
CA ASP A 38 -37.25 36.26 2.17
C ASP A 38 -38.71 36.46 1.77
N GLY A 39 -39.60 36.74 2.73
CA GLY A 39 -41.04 36.92 2.52
C GLY A 39 -41.82 35.63 2.23
N VAL A 40 -41.17 34.45 2.25
CA VAL A 40 -41.81 33.18 1.87
C VAL A 40 -41.53 32.06 2.88
N THR A 41 -40.30 31.98 3.39
CA THR A 41 -39.87 30.93 4.31
C THR A 41 -40.27 31.26 5.74
N VAL A 42 -41.14 30.43 6.31
CA VAL A 42 -41.48 30.45 7.74
C VAL A 42 -40.20 30.30 8.57
N GLY A 43 -39.99 31.17 9.55
CA GLY A 43 -38.76 31.26 10.34
C GLY A 43 -37.64 32.10 9.72
N GLY A 44 -37.66 32.28 8.40
CA GLY A 44 -36.59 32.90 7.61
C GLY A 44 -35.41 31.94 7.35
N ILE A 45 -34.44 32.40 6.57
CA ILE A 45 -33.22 31.66 6.25
C ILE A 45 -32.20 31.87 7.38
N LEU A 46 -31.94 30.84 8.17
CA LEU A 46 -30.94 30.87 9.24
C LEU A 46 -29.52 30.92 8.65
N MET A 47 -28.76 31.94 9.02
CA MET A 47 -27.34 32.00 8.74
C MET A 47 -26.59 31.02 9.64
N ALA A 48 -25.66 30.29 9.04
CA ALA A 48 -24.76 29.43 9.80
C ALA A 48 -23.99 30.26 10.84
N ARG A 49 -23.91 29.75 12.06
CA ARG A 49 -22.99 30.33 13.06
C ARG A 49 -21.55 30.11 12.62
N ASP A 50 -20.65 30.91 13.18
CA ASP A 50 -19.22 30.80 12.91
C ASP A 50 -18.64 29.41 13.27
N ASP A 51 -19.25 28.70 14.24
CA ASP A 51 -18.92 27.31 14.61
C ASP A 51 -19.57 26.24 13.71
N GLN A 52 -20.43 26.64 12.78
CA GLN A 52 -21.14 25.75 11.84
C GLN A 52 -20.69 25.93 10.39
N VAL A 53 -19.84 26.93 10.10
CA VAL A 53 -19.26 27.13 8.77
C VAL A 53 -17.97 26.34 8.65
N VAL A 54 -17.77 25.63 7.53
CA VAL A 54 -16.47 25.05 7.20
C VAL A 54 -15.51 26.18 6.80
N LYS A 55 -14.47 26.40 7.60
CA LYS A 55 -13.48 27.45 7.38
C LYS A 55 -12.27 26.86 6.68
N PHE A 56 -11.96 27.37 5.49
CA PHE A 56 -10.81 26.90 4.71
C PHE A 56 -9.45 27.39 5.25
N ALA A 57 -9.43 28.43 6.08
CA ALA A 57 -8.20 29.08 6.55
C ALA A 57 -7.82 28.77 8.01
N ALA A 58 -8.56 27.90 8.70
CA ALA A 58 -8.31 27.57 10.10
C ALA A 58 -8.61 26.09 10.39
N ALA A 59 -7.81 25.46 11.24
CA ALA A 59 -8.07 24.10 11.71
C ALA A 59 -9.42 24.05 12.45
N GLN A 60 -10.27 23.09 12.09
CA GLN A 60 -11.60 22.92 12.69
C GLN A 60 -11.66 21.64 13.51
N ALA A 61 -12.22 21.73 14.71
CA ALA A 61 -12.47 20.59 15.59
C ALA A 61 -13.72 19.81 15.12
N LEU A 62 -13.63 19.19 13.94
CA LEU A 62 -14.72 18.37 13.39
C LEU A 62 -14.80 17.01 14.12
N SER A 63 -16.01 16.57 14.41
CA SER A 63 -16.28 15.20 14.85
C SER A 63 -15.96 14.20 13.73
N GLY A 64 -15.77 12.92 14.09
CA GLY A 64 -15.54 11.84 13.11
C GLY A 64 -16.58 11.82 11.96
N PRO A 65 -17.89 11.83 12.26
CA PRO A 65 -18.92 11.88 11.21
C PRO A 65 -18.83 13.09 10.29
N GLN A 66 -18.51 14.28 10.84
CA GLN A 66 -18.34 15.49 10.03
C GLN A 66 -17.14 15.38 9.08
N LYS A 67 -16.02 14.81 9.54
CA LYS A 67 -14.85 14.55 8.68
C LYS A 67 -15.20 13.61 7.54
N SER A 68 -15.94 12.53 7.81
CA SER A 68 -16.39 11.58 6.79
C SER A 68 -17.31 12.24 5.76
N GLN A 69 -18.25 13.09 6.20
CA GLN A 69 -19.14 13.81 5.29
C GLN A 69 -18.38 14.80 4.41
N VAL A 70 -17.41 15.53 4.97
CA VAL A 70 -16.56 16.45 4.18
C VAL A 70 -15.82 15.66 3.10
N LEU A 71 -15.17 14.53 3.44
CA LEU A 71 -14.48 13.69 2.46
C LEU A 71 -15.40 13.20 1.34
N ALA A 72 -16.61 12.75 1.69
CA ALA A 72 -17.61 12.33 0.72
C ALA A 72 -17.98 13.49 -0.22
N ASN A 73 -18.17 14.69 0.33
CA ASN A 73 -18.52 15.89 -0.45
C ASN A 73 -17.41 16.34 -1.40
N VAL A 74 -16.12 16.17 -1.04
CA VAL A 74 -15.00 16.53 -1.93
C VAL A 74 -14.70 15.43 -2.97
N GLY A 75 -15.44 14.32 -2.98
CA GLY A 75 -15.13 13.16 -3.82
C GLY A 75 -13.76 12.53 -3.50
N ALA A 76 -13.23 12.84 -2.31
CA ALA A 76 -11.90 12.43 -1.88
C ALA A 76 -11.82 10.92 -1.66
N THR A 77 -12.95 10.20 -1.59
CA THR A 77 -12.95 8.73 -1.52
C THR A 77 -12.32 8.08 -2.75
N GLY A 78 -12.44 8.69 -3.95
CA GLY A 78 -11.91 8.16 -5.21
C GLY A 78 -10.49 8.64 -5.59
N LEU A 79 -10.14 9.91 -5.30
CA LEU A 79 -8.80 10.46 -5.58
C LEU A 79 -7.74 10.09 -4.53
N ALA A 80 -8.13 9.39 -3.47
CA ALA A 80 -7.28 9.11 -2.32
C ALA A 80 -6.94 7.61 -2.15
N GLY A 81 -6.84 6.88 -3.27
CA GLY A 81 -6.33 5.49 -3.30
C GLY A 81 -4.88 5.31 -2.81
N LEU A 82 -4.21 6.41 -2.42
CA LEU A 82 -2.82 6.44 -1.96
C LEU A 82 -2.69 6.81 -0.46
N ARG A 83 -3.79 6.71 0.32
CA ARG A 83 -3.73 6.91 1.79
C ARG A 83 -3.10 5.72 2.51
N ASN A 84 -3.45 4.52 2.06
CA ASN A 84 -2.97 3.29 2.64
C ASN A 84 -1.49 3.10 2.29
N VAL A 85 -0.62 3.07 3.29
CA VAL A 85 0.81 2.85 3.09
C VAL A 85 1.17 1.36 3.02
N ILE A 86 0.23 0.46 3.30
CA ILE A 86 0.40 -0.98 3.11
C ILE A 86 0.44 -1.30 1.62
N ILE A 87 1.43 -2.09 1.20
CA ILE A 87 1.60 -2.55 -0.16
C ILE A 87 0.95 -3.93 -0.31
N ASN A 88 0.32 -4.19 -1.46
CA ASN A 88 -0.45 -5.41 -1.70
C ASN A 88 -1.51 -5.72 -0.62
N PRO A 89 -2.28 -4.72 -0.13
CA PRO A 89 -3.21 -4.94 0.98
C PRO A 89 -4.31 -5.96 0.62
N LEU A 90 -4.66 -6.09 -0.66
CA LEU A 90 -5.64 -7.07 -1.11
C LEU A 90 -5.06 -8.48 -1.31
N GLY A 91 -3.74 -8.67 -1.16
CA GLY A 91 -3.06 -9.95 -1.35
C GLY A 91 -3.23 -10.52 -2.76
N LEU A 92 -3.32 -9.66 -3.77
CA LEU A 92 -3.53 -10.04 -5.18
C LEU A 92 -2.22 -10.44 -5.86
N VAL A 93 -1.11 -9.82 -5.49
CA VAL A 93 0.20 -10.15 -6.04
C VAL A 93 0.78 -11.33 -5.25
N ASN A 94 1.10 -12.41 -5.97
CA ASN A 94 1.68 -13.65 -5.44
C ASN A 94 2.70 -14.24 -6.44
N GLN A 95 3.76 -13.50 -6.71
CA GLN A 95 4.87 -13.89 -7.58
C GLN A 95 5.61 -15.13 -7.06
N ARG A 96 5.60 -15.32 -5.73
CA ARG A 96 6.18 -16.50 -5.09
C ARG A 96 5.37 -17.77 -5.31
N ALA A 97 4.16 -17.64 -5.87
CA ALA A 97 3.24 -18.74 -6.16
C ALA A 97 2.93 -19.61 -4.93
N VAL A 98 2.82 -19.00 -3.75
CA VAL A 98 2.39 -19.74 -2.55
C VAL A 98 0.94 -20.20 -2.73
N SER A 99 0.59 -21.39 -2.28
CA SER A 99 -0.76 -21.96 -2.43
C SER A 99 -1.13 -22.85 -1.25
N GLY A 100 -2.42 -23.05 -1.03
CA GLY A 100 -2.94 -23.92 0.03
C GLY A 100 -2.54 -23.46 1.44
N SER A 101 -1.98 -24.39 2.23
CA SER A 101 -1.44 -24.10 3.56
C SER A 101 0.02 -23.65 3.44
N VAL A 102 0.31 -22.46 3.94
CA VAL A 102 1.64 -21.86 3.88
C VAL A 102 2.26 -21.90 5.27
N VAL A 103 3.47 -22.46 5.38
CA VAL A 103 4.28 -22.49 6.59
C VAL A 103 5.58 -21.75 6.28
N LEU A 104 5.84 -20.68 7.04
CA LEU A 104 6.97 -19.79 6.86
C LEU A 104 7.86 -19.82 8.10
N ALA A 105 9.17 -19.99 7.89
CA ALA A 105 10.16 -19.71 8.91
C ALA A 105 10.16 -18.21 9.27
N ALA A 106 10.74 -17.85 10.41
CA ALA A 106 10.83 -16.46 10.84
C ALA A 106 11.46 -15.58 9.76
N GLY A 107 10.79 -14.47 9.42
CA GLY A 107 11.25 -13.53 8.39
C GLY A 107 11.09 -14.00 6.93
N ALA A 108 10.66 -15.24 6.68
CA ALA A 108 10.42 -15.73 5.32
C ALA A 108 9.17 -15.08 4.71
N TYR A 109 9.21 -14.83 3.40
CA TYR A 109 8.11 -14.19 2.66
C TYR A 109 7.11 -15.22 2.13
N GLY A 110 5.82 -14.89 2.26
CA GLY A 110 4.70 -15.64 1.68
C GLY A 110 4.16 -14.94 0.44
N HIS A 111 2.95 -14.38 0.54
CA HIS A 111 2.45 -13.43 -0.46
C HIS A 111 3.38 -12.21 -0.55
N ASP A 112 3.43 -11.56 -1.72
CA ASP A 112 4.31 -10.41 -1.91
C ASP A 112 4.07 -9.34 -0.85
N MET A 113 5.18 -8.87 -0.27
CA MET A 113 5.27 -7.91 0.83
C MET A 113 4.85 -8.38 2.23
N PHE A 114 4.30 -9.58 2.38
CA PHE A 114 4.03 -10.17 3.69
C PHE A 114 5.09 -11.21 4.04
N LYS A 115 5.74 -11.02 5.19
CA LYS A 115 6.69 -11.98 5.76
C LYS A 115 6.21 -12.48 7.11
N ALA A 116 6.72 -13.63 7.53
CA ALA A 116 6.46 -14.14 8.86
C ALA A 116 7.11 -13.28 9.94
N GLY A 117 6.44 -13.19 11.10
CA GLY A 117 7.00 -12.63 12.32
C GLY A 117 8.17 -13.44 12.89
N ALA A 118 8.67 -13.00 14.05
CA ALA A 118 9.85 -13.60 14.69
C ALA A 118 9.65 -15.08 15.08
N ALA A 119 8.41 -15.53 15.28
CA ALA A 119 8.08 -16.92 15.61
C ALA A 119 7.73 -17.77 14.36
N GLY A 120 7.91 -17.25 13.15
CA GLY A 120 7.37 -17.86 11.93
C GLY A 120 5.88 -17.57 11.75
N CYS A 121 5.27 -18.21 10.75
CA CYS A 121 3.85 -18.08 10.48
C CYS A 121 3.30 -19.34 9.81
N SER A 122 2.10 -19.76 10.21
CA SER A 122 1.28 -20.71 9.44
C SER A 122 -0.05 -20.04 9.10
N TYR A 123 -0.43 -20.08 7.82
CA TYR A 123 -1.71 -19.52 7.39
C TYR A 123 -2.28 -20.26 6.18
N THR A 124 -3.59 -20.19 6.04
CA THR A 124 -4.29 -20.48 4.76
C THR A 124 -4.87 -19.18 4.22
N PHE A 125 -5.33 -19.20 2.98
CA PHE A 125 -5.95 -18.02 2.37
C PHE A 125 -7.03 -18.42 1.37
N SER A 126 -7.97 -17.49 1.16
CA SER A 126 -9.00 -17.61 0.13
C SER A 126 -9.22 -16.25 -0.53
N THR A 127 -9.34 -16.24 -1.84
CA THR A 127 -9.60 -15.01 -2.60
C THR A 127 -11.03 -15.01 -3.12
N SER A 128 -11.78 -13.95 -2.81
CA SER A 128 -13.14 -13.74 -3.30
C SER A 128 -13.33 -12.28 -3.65
N ASN A 129 -13.95 -11.99 -4.80
CA ASN A 129 -14.20 -10.63 -5.29
C ASN A 129 -12.96 -9.72 -5.27
N GLY A 130 -11.80 -10.26 -5.64
CA GLY A 130 -10.53 -9.52 -5.66
C GLY A 130 -9.96 -9.19 -4.27
N VAL A 131 -10.38 -9.91 -3.22
CA VAL A 131 -9.86 -9.74 -1.86
C VAL A 131 -9.36 -11.08 -1.34
N THR A 132 -8.07 -11.16 -1.02
CA THR A 132 -7.48 -12.30 -0.31
C THR A 132 -7.69 -12.12 1.18
N THR A 133 -8.35 -13.09 1.80
CA THR A 133 -8.47 -13.21 3.26
C THR A 133 -7.45 -14.21 3.75
N PHE A 134 -6.54 -13.77 4.60
CA PHE A 134 -5.59 -14.62 5.30
C PHE A 134 -6.24 -15.19 6.56
N ASN A 135 -6.04 -16.47 6.82
CA ASN A 135 -6.42 -17.15 8.06
C ASN A 135 -5.14 -17.64 8.75
N ILE A 136 -4.63 -16.83 9.68
CA ILE A 136 -3.38 -17.06 10.39
C ILE A 136 -3.66 -18.00 11.56
N THR A 137 -3.14 -19.23 11.49
CA THR A 137 -3.39 -20.27 12.49
C THR A 137 -2.28 -20.35 13.55
N ALA A 138 -1.07 -19.90 13.23
CA ALA A 138 0.04 -19.79 14.16
C ALA A 138 1.01 -18.69 13.77
N GLY A 139 1.67 -18.06 14.75
CA GLY A 139 2.61 -16.97 14.52
C GLY A 139 1.94 -15.69 14.05
N SER A 140 2.60 -14.96 13.15
CA SER A 140 2.10 -13.68 12.63
C SER A 140 2.57 -13.39 11.21
N LEU A 141 1.75 -12.64 10.47
CA LEU A 141 2.15 -12.01 9.21
C LEU A 141 2.46 -10.55 9.47
N GLN A 142 3.58 -10.06 8.93
CA GLN A 142 4.02 -8.69 9.08
C GLN A 142 4.43 -8.08 7.74
N GLN A 143 4.29 -6.77 7.66
CA GLN A 143 4.85 -5.96 6.59
C GLN A 143 5.68 -4.83 7.19
N VAL A 144 6.89 -4.66 6.64
CA VAL A 144 7.74 -3.52 6.98
C VAL A 144 7.38 -2.38 6.05
N ILE A 145 6.87 -1.30 6.64
CA ILE A 145 6.54 -0.04 5.98
C ILE A 145 7.81 0.82 6.00
N GLU A 146 8.32 1.13 4.81
CA GLU A 146 9.53 1.94 4.71
C GLU A 146 9.30 3.37 5.17
N ALA A 147 10.35 3.98 5.74
CA ALA A 147 10.40 5.41 6.09
C ALA A 147 9.90 6.32 4.95
N SER A 148 10.24 5.97 3.70
CA SER A 148 9.87 6.70 2.49
C SER A 148 8.35 6.73 2.23
N ALA A 149 7.60 5.72 2.69
CA ALA A 149 6.15 5.63 2.49
C ALA A 149 5.37 6.71 3.28
N PHE A 150 5.96 7.23 4.35
CA PHE A 150 5.39 8.33 5.12
C PHE A 150 5.51 9.68 4.39
N ALA A 151 6.47 9.81 3.46
CA ALA A 151 6.69 11.01 2.65
C ALA A 151 6.81 12.32 3.48
N GLY A 152 7.48 12.25 4.64
CA GLY A 152 7.64 13.38 5.57
C GLY A 152 6.38 13.79 6.32
N ARG A 153 5.27 13.05 6.18
CA ARG A 153 4.01 13.32 6.88
C ARG A 153 4.06 12.71 8.27
N ALA A 154 4.59 13.47 9.22
CA ALA A 154 4.59 13.06 10.62
C ALA A 154 3.19 13.12 11.24
N GLY A 155 2.86 12.16 12.11
CA GLY A 155 1.65 12.19 12.93
C GLY A 155 1.21 10.81 13.40
N THR A 156 0.02 10.73 13.99
CA THR A 156 -0.55 9.47 14.45
C THR A 156 -1.18 8.72 13.28
N TYR A 157 -0.63 7.54 12.98
CA TYR A 157 -1.20 6.62 12.03
C TYR A 157 -2.07 5.57 12.73
N PHE A 158 -3.13 5.14 12.07
CA PHE A 158 -4.09 4.15 12.56
C PHE A 158 -4.07 2.92 11.66
N LEU A 159 -4.13 1.75 12.28
CA LEU A 159 -4.19 0.45 11.61
C LEU A 159 -5.60 -0.15 11.74
N SER A 160 -6.21 -0.47 10.61
CA SER A 160 -7.51 -1.15 10.52
C SER A 160 -7.47 -2.29 9.51
N TRP A 161 -8.37 -3.25 9.65
CA TRP A 161 -8.56 -4.41 8.77
C TRP A 161 -9.96 -5.00 8.98
N ALA A 162 -10.37 -5.89 8.08
CA ALA A 162 -11.54 -6.74 8.26
C ALA A 162 -11.10 -8.15 8.67
N GLY A 163 -11.61 -8.64 9.81
CA GLY A 163 -11.34 -9.98 10.33
C GLY A 163 -11.18 -10.02 11.85
N SER A 164 -10.82 -11.20 12.37
CA SER A 164 -10.72 -11.47 13.81
C SER A 164 -9.30 -11.39 14.38
N SER A 165 -8.28 -11.27 13.52
CA SER A 165 -6.90 -11.15 13.99
C SER A 165 -6.72 -9.92 14.87
N THR A 166 -5.77 -9.98 15.81
CA THR A 166 -5.23 -8.80 16.49
C THR A 166 -4.02 -8.28 15.72
N ALA A 167 -3.74 -6.99 15.78
CA ALA A 167 -2.55 -6.42 15.15
C ALA A 167 -1.81 -5.44 16.06
N ARG A 168 -0.57 -5.10 15.70
CA ARG A 168 0.23 -4.05 16.35
C ARG A 168 1.03 -3.24 15.33
N ILE A 169 1.49 -2.07 15.75
CA ILE A 169 2.43 -1.22 15.01
C ILE A 169 3.74 -1.14 15.80
N GLY A 170 4.86 -1.48 15.17
CA GLY A 170 6.19 -1.49 15.77
C GLY A 170 6.25 -2.38 17.01
N THR A 171 6.72 -1.82 18.12
CA THR A 171 6.78 -2.48 19.43
C THR A 171 5.52 -2.26 20.27
N GLY A 172 4.46 -1.68 19.71
CA GLY A 172 3.20 -1.42 20.39
C GLY A 172 2.47 -2.70 20.83
N ALA A 173 1.44 -2.50 21.65
CA ALA A 173 0.57 -3.59 22.09
C ALA A 173 -0.31 -4.09 20.95
N TYR A 174 -0.65 -5.38 20.99
CA TYR A 174 -1.68 -5.95 20.14
C TYR A 174 -3.04 -5.38 20.51
N GLY A 175 -3.84 -5.04 19.50
CA GLY A 175 -5.20 -4.53 19.67
C GLY A 175 -6.14 -4.99 18.56
N ALA A 176 -7.41 -4.62 18.72
CA ALA A 176 -8.44 -4.85 17.72
C ALA A 176 -8.36 -3.83 16.57
N SER A 177 -8.99 -4.17 15.45
CA SER A 177 -9.05 -3.30 14.26
C SER A 177 -9.53 -1.89 14.60
N GLY A 178 -8.79 -0.89 14.14
CA GLY A 178 -9.10 0.52 14.36
C GLY A 178 -8.67 1.09 15.72
N ALA A 179 -8.40 0.24 16.71
CA ALA A 179 -7.90 0.70 18.02
C ALA A 179 -6.38 0.87 18.07
N VAL A 180 -5.66 0.28 17.10
CA VAL A 180 -4.21 0.28 17.04
C VAL A 180 -3.73 1.55 16.34
N SER A 181 -2.90 2.35 17.03
CA SER A 181 -2.29 3.56 16.48
C SER A 181 -0.86 3.76 16.98
N ALA A 182 -0.06 4.49 16.20
CA ALA A 182 1.30 4.88 16.57
C ALA A 182 1.67 6.22 15.95
N VAL A 183 2.53 7.00 16.61
CA VAL A 183 3.14 8.19 16.01
C VAL A 183 4.26 7.72 15.09
N CYS A 184 4.17 8.12 13.81
CA CYS A 184 5.19 7.86 12.80
C CYS A 184 5.63 9.19 12.22
N ASP A 185 6.93 9.41 12.08
CA ASP A 185 7.53 10.64 11.56
C ASP A 185 8.30 10.43 10.25
N GLY A 186 8.40 9.19 9.78
CA GLY A 186 9.17 8.82 8.60
C GLY A 186 10.69 8.84 8.82
N SER A 187 11.17 8.91 10.05
CA SER A 187 12.61 8.81 10.37
C SER A 187 13.14 7.37 10.26
N GLY A 188 12.25 6.38 10.34
CA GLY A 188 12.59 4.97 10.29
C GLY A 188 11.46 4.11 9.74
N ASN A 189 11.81 2.86 9.45
CA ASN A 189 10.84 1.87 9.02
C ASN A 189 9.93 1.48 10.20
N VAL A 190 8.67 1.18 9.91
CA VAL A 190 7.68 0.75 10.89
C VAL A 190 7.13 -0.60 10.47
N THR A 191 7.07 -1.56 11.39
CA THR A 191 6.47 -2.87 11.09
C THR A 191 5.00 -2.86 11.50
N VAL A 192 4.11 -3.29 10.61
CA VAL A 192 2.74 -3.67 10.98
C VAL A 192 2.67 -5.19 11.05
N GLU A 193 2.09 -5.72 12.11
CA GLU A 193 2.08 -7.17 12.38
C GLU A 193 0.69 -7.63 12.80
N PHE A 194 0.21 -8.69 12.16
CA PHE A 194 -1.09 -9.32 12.37
C PHE A 194 -0.88 -10.71 12.95
N GLY A 195 -1.46 -10.97 14.12
CA GLY A 195 -1.39 -12.25 14.82
C GLY A 195 -2.42 -13.26 14.30
N THR A 196 -2.69 -14.28 15.11
CA THR A 196 -3.65 -15.34 14.79
C THR A 196 -5.07 -14.82 14.57
N GLY A 197 -5.80 -15.41 13.63
CA GLY A 197 -7.15 -15.02 13.24
C GLY A 197 -7.25 -14.68 11.76
N THR A 198 -8.35 -14.05 11.35
CA THR A 198 -8.55 -13.65 9.95
C THR A 198 -8.14 -12.21 9.70
N MET A 199 -7.62 -11.93 8.51
CA MET A 199 -7.20 -10.60 8.08
C MET A 199 -7.44 -10.42 6.59
N SER A 200 -8.11 -9.33 6.24
CA SER A 200 -8.33 -8.86 4.87
C SER A 200 -8.43 -7.33 4.87
N LYS A 201 -8.17 -6.68 3.73
CA LYS A 201 -8.23 -5.21 3.59
C LYS A 201 -7.48 -4.43 4.70
N PRO A 202 -6.23 -4.82 5.06
CA PRO A 202 -5.44 -4.06 6.00
C PRO A 202 -5.17 -2.65 5.46
N GLN A 203 -5.34 -1.66 6.32
CA GLN A 203 -5.17 -0.25 6.04
C GLN A 203 -4.36 0.41 7.14
N PHE A 204 -3.27 1.07 6.75
CA PHE A 204 -2.46 1.88 7.64
C PHE A 204 -2.39 3.30 7.08
N GLU A 205 -2.94 4.27 7.81
CA GLU A 205 -3.09 5.65 7.29
C GLU A 205 -3.02 6.72 8.39
N LEU A 206 -2.73 7.95 7.98
CA LEU A 206 -2.52 9.09 8.89
C LEU A 206 -3.84 9.69 9.38
N GLY A 207 -3.92 9.96 10.69
CA GLY A 207 -4.86 10.90 11.30
C GLY A 207 -6.14 10.28 11.82
N PHE A 208 -6.89 9.54 11.01
CA PHE A 208 -8.14 8.89 11.43
C PHE A 208 -8.50 7.73 10.51
N LEU A 209 -9.41 6.87 10.98
CA LEU A 209 -9.92 5.73 10.23
C LEU A 209 -10.88 6.17 9.13
N THR A 210 -10.62 5.71 7.92
CA THR A 210 -11.50 5.85 6.76
C THR A 210 -11.87 4.49 6.18
N ASP A 211 -12.79 4.49 5.22
CA ASP A 211 -13.05 3.29 4.42
C ASP A 211 -11.80 2.83 3.67
N PHE A 212 -11.78 1.55 3.32
CA PHE A 212 -10.66 0.92 2.65
C PHE A 212 -10.30 1.64 1.34
N ALA A 213 -9.07 2.15 1.24
CA ALA A 213 -8.50 2.73 0.05
C ALA A 213 -7.69 1.68 -0.71
N THR A 214 -8.08 1.43 -1.96
CA THR A 214 -7.31 0.57 -2.86
C THR A 214 -6.35 1.39 -3.71
N MET A 215 -5.19 0.80 -3.96
CA MET A 215 -4.32 1.19 -5.06
C MET A 215 -4.77 0.47 -6.33
N THR A 216 -4.45 0.98 -7.53
CA THR A 216 -4.69 0.23 -8.77
C THR A 216 -3.83 -1.04 -8.79
N GLU A 217 -4.29 -2.05 -9.52
CA GLU A 217 -3.56 -3.32 -9.63
C GLU A 217 -2.15 -3.10 -10.20
N GLN A 218 -2.02 -2.29 -11.25
CA GLN A 218 -0.73 -2.00 -11.87
C GLN A 218 0.26 -1.35 -10.90
N MET A 219 -0.17 -0.33 -10.14
CA MET A 219 0.69 0.30 -9.13
C MET A 219 1.09 -0.69 -8.03
N THR A 220 0.17 -1.59 -7.65
CA THR A 220 0.46 -2.64 -6.66
C THR A 220 1.53 -3.61 -7.20
N ILE A 221 1.41 -4.04 -8.45
CA ILE A 221 2.40 -4.88 -9.14
C ILE A 221 3.74 -4.16 -9.20
N ASP A 222 3.77 -2.90 -9.64
CA ASP A 222 5.01 -2.11 -9.76
C ASP A 222 5.69 -1.96 -8.40
N HIS A 223 4.93 -1.74 -7.32
CA HIS A 223 5.47 -1.70 -5.96
C HIS A 223 6.04 -3.05 -5.52
N CYS A 224 5.34 -4.15 -5.76
CA CYS A 224 5.81 -5.49 -5.38
C CYS A 224 7.07 -5.90 -6.17
N LEU A 225 7.13 -5.55 -7.46
CA LEU A 225 8.27 -5.82 -8.33
C LEU A 225 9.57 -5.18 -7.84
N ARG A 226 9.50 -4.12 -7.02
CA ARG A 226 10.69 -3.52 -6.39
C ARG A 226 11.34 -4.44 -5.35
N TYR A 227 10.59 -5.36 -4.74
CA TYR A 227 11.07 -6.23 -3.66
C TYR A 227 11.26 -7.68 -4.09
N CYS A 228 10.45 -8.14 -5.04
CA CYS A 228 10.55 -9.47 -5.61
C CYS A 228 10.25 -9.41 -7.09
N TRP A 229 11.15 -9.96 -7.90
CA TRP A 229 10.88 -10.23 -9.29
C TRP A 229 11.10 -11.71 -9.55
N ASP A 230 10.02 -12.44 -9.78
CA ASP A 230 10.03 -13.86 -10.11
C ASP A 230 9.46 -14.04 -11.52
N VAL A 231 10.25 -14.61 -12.42
CA VAL A 231 9.93 -14.65 -13.84
C VAL A 231 10.37 -15.97 -14.46
N THR A 232 9.48 -16.56 -15.26
CA THR A 232 9.76 -17.68 -16.16
C THR A 232 10.24 -17.13 -17.50
N GLY A 233 11.31 -17.68 -18.05
CA GLY A 233 11.89 -17.18 -19.30
C GLY A 233 12.35 -15.73 -19.22
N PRO A 234 13.22 -15.38 -18.25
CA PRO A 234 13.67 -14.00 -18.11
C PRO A 234 14.37 -13.55 -19.40
N PRO A 235 14.16 -12.29 -19.85
CA PRO A 235 14.94 -11.76 -20.96
C PRO A 235 16.43 -11.76 -20.56
N ILE A 236 17.27 -12.38 -21.40
CA ILE A 236 18.72 -12.45 -21.19
C ILE A 236 19.41 -11.60 -22.24
N THR A 237 20.35 -10.78 -21.78
CA THR A 237 21.40 -10.22 -22.64
C THR A 237 22.74 -10.60 -22.05
N GLY A 238 23.76 -10.82 -22.88
CA GLY A 238 25.05 -11.22 -22.35
C GLY A 238 26.09 -11.48 -23.42
N LEU A 239 27.31 -11.73 -22.97
CA LEU A 239 28.47 -12.05 -23.81
C LEU A 239 29.25 -13.21 -23.19
N VAL A 240 29.80 -14.07 -24.03
CA VAL A 240 30.75 -15.11 -23.61
C VAL A 240 32.13 -14.47 -23.42
N TYR A 241 32.80 -14.77 -22.31
CA TYR A 241 34.14 -14.30 -22.01
C TYR A 241 35.10 -15.48 -21.77
N THR A 242 36.21 -15.50 -22.51
CA THR A 242 37.22 -16.57 -22.40
C THR A 242 37.80 -16.60 -20.99
N GLY A 243 37.81 -17.79 -20.37
CA GLY A 243 38.39 -18.01 -19.05
C GLY A 243 37.49 -17.65 -17.86
N LEU A 244 36.36 -16.98 -18.06
CA LEU A 244 35.39 -16.64 -16.99
C LEU A 244 33.97 -17.19 -17.23
N GLY A 245 33.66 -17.67 -18.44
CA GLY A 245 32.32 -18.16 -18.79
C GLY A 245 31.43 -17.07 -19.40
N ALA A 246 30.11 -17.21 -19.27
CA ALA A 246 29.17 -16.19 -19.71
C ALA A 246 29.04 -15.06 -18.66
N ILE A 247 28.92 -13.83 -19.13
CA ILE A 247 28.43 -12.72 -18.33
C ILE A 247 27.02 -12.41 -18.83
N VAL A 248 26.02 -12.52 -17.96
CA VAL A 248 24.61 -12.33 -18.32
C VAL A 248 23.96 -11.25 -17.48
N ALA A 249 23.11 -10.46 -18.11
CA ALA A 249 22.29 -9.45 -17.49
C ALA A 249 20.81 -9.76 -17.73
N PHE A 250 20.01 -9.45 -16.72
CA PHE A 250 18.55 -9.54 -16.79
C PHE A 250 17.98 -8.15 -16.47
N PRO A 251 17.39 -7.45 -17.46
CA PRO A 251 16.77 -6.16 -17.21
C PRO A 251 15.53 -6.34 -16.34
N THR A 252 15.52 -5.72 -15.17
CA THR A 252 14.35 -5.74 -14.28
C THR A 252 13.25 -4.86 -14.85
N LYS A 253 11.98 -5.23 -14.64
CA LYS A 253 10.84 -4.41 -15.10
C LYS A 253 10.75 -3.05 -14.41
N VAL A 254 11.12 -3.03 -13.12
CA VAL A 254 11.21 -1.82 -12.30
C VAL A 254 12.56 -1.82 -11.60
N ARG A 255 13.01 -0.64 -11.17
CA ARG A 255 14.17 -0.52 -10.30
C ARG A 255 13.89 -1.22 -8.97
N MET A 256 14.71 -2.22 -8.63
CA MET A 256 14.64 -2.94 -7.36
C MET A 256 14.92 -1.98 -6.19
N ARG A 257 14.46 -2.32 -5.00
CA ARG A 257 14.61 -1.50 -3.79
C ARG A 257 16.07 -1.44 -3.30
N ALA A 258 16.80 -2.53 -3.46
CA ALA A 258 18.21 -2.69 -3.12
C ALA A 258 18.87 -3.64 -4.13
N SER A 259 20.19 -3.83 -4.04
CA SER A 259 20.87 -4.87 -4.82
C SER A 259 20.26 -6.24 -4.49
N PRO A 260 19.71 -6.96 -5.48
CA PRO A 260 18.95 -8.17 -5.20
C PRO A 260 19.86 -9.38 -4.92
N THR A 261 19.38 -10.25 -4.05
CA THR A 261 19.82 -11.65 -4.00
C THR A 261 19.13 -12.42 -5.11
N VAL A 262 19.89 -13.14 -5.93
CA VAL A 262 19.38 -13.80 -7.13
C VAL A 262 19.46 -15.30 -6.97
N SER A 263 18.38 -15.99 -7.37
CA SER A 263 18.25 -17.44 -7.33
C SER A 263 17.76 -17.95 -8.67
N ILE A 264 18.37 -19.04 -9.15
CA ILE A 264 17.89 -19.78 -10.32
C ILE A 264 16.95 -20.88 -9.79
N ILE A 265 15.65 -20.67 -9.95
CA ILE A 265 14.59 -21.55 -9.43
C ILE A 265 14.40 -22.77 -10.33
N ALA A 266 14.55 -22.58 -11.64
CA ALA A 266 14.59 -23.67 -12.61
C ALA A 266 15.74 -23.42 -13.59
N PRO A 267 16.51 -24.47 -13.97
CA PRO A 267 17.65 -24.33 -14.87
C PRO A 267 17.24 -23.69 -16.21
N MET A 268 18.11 -22.88 -16.78
CA MET A 268 17.87 -22.15 -18.03
C MET A 268 18.94 -22.51 -19.06
N ASP A 269 18.56 -22.94 -20.25
CA ASP A 269 19.54 -23.24 -21.30
C ASP A 269 19.94 -21.97 -22.04
N ILE A 270 21.23 -21.80 -22.30
CA ILE A 270 21.81 -20.67 -23.03
C ILE A 270 22.69 -21.15 -24.18
N TYR A 271 22.77 -20.35 -25.23
CA TYR A 271 23.60 -20.61 -26.41
C TYR A 271 24.39 -19.37 -26.84
N ASP A 272 25.52 -19.60 -27.53
CA ASP A 272 26.39 -18.54 -28.07
C ASP A 272 26.12 -18.21 -29.55
N GLY A 273 25.07 -18.81 -30.14
CA GLY A 273 24.74 -18.70 -31.57
C GLY A 273 25.73 -19.41 -32.51
N GLY A 274 26.72 -20.13 -31.98
CA GLY A 274 27.72 -20.91 -32.70
C GLY A 274 27.49 -22.41 -32.68
N GLY A 275 26.36 -22.86 -32.15
CA GLY A 275 26.09 -24.27 -31.84
C GLY A 275 26.60 -24.70 -30.47
N GLY A 276 27.29 -23.82 -29.75
CA GLY A 276 27.72 -24.02 -28.37
C GLY A 276 26.61 -23.69 -27.37
N GLY A 277 26.40 -24.54 -26.37
CA GLY A 277 25.35 -24.38 -25.38
C GLY A 277 25.73 -24.89 -24.00
N THR A 278 25.07 -24.35 -22.98
CA THR A 278 25.18 -24.81 -21.59
C THR A 278 23.91 -24.45 -20.82
N THR A 279 23.78 -24.95 -19.59
CA THR A 279 22.62 -24.69 -18.74
C THR A 279 23.05 -23.91 -17.52
N ILE A 280 22.41 -22.77 -17.26
CA ILE A 280 22.54 -22.02 -16.01
C ILE A 280 21.83 -22.81 -14.91
N VAL A 281 22.57 -23.20 -13.87
CA VAL A 281 22.07 -23.98 -12.73
C VAL A 281 22.14 -23.21 -11.41
N GLY A 282 22.78 -22.05 -11.41
CA GLY A 282 22.89 -21.20 -10.22
C GLY A 282 23.34 -19.79 -10.56
N PRO A 283 23.19 -18.85 -9.61
CA PRO A 283 23.51 -17.44 -9.83
C PRO A 283 25.01 -17.18 -9.99
N GLY A 284 25.87 -18.11 -9.54
CA GLY A 284 27.33 -17.94 -9.52
C GLY A 284 27.73 -16.65 -8.81
N THR A 285 28.61 -15.85 -9.43
CA THR A 285 29.01 -14.56 -8.87
C THR A 285 27.99 -13.48 -9.23
N ASN A 286 27.46 -12.80 -8.21
CA ASN A 286 26.41 -11.79 -8.36
C ASN A 286 26.99 -10.36 -8.27
N TYR A 287 26.88 -9.60 -9.36
CA TYR A 287 27.27 -8.18 -9.48
C TYR A 287 26.06 -7.26 -9.62
N SER A 288 24.88 -7.71 -9.19
CA SER A 288 23.62 -6.99 -9.39
C SER A 288 23.57 -5.67 -8.62
N SER A 289 22.90 -4.70 -9.22
CA SER A 289 22.54 -3.43 -8.60
C SER A 289 21.02 -3.30 -8.56
N PRO A 290 20.48 -2.25 -7.90
CA PRO A 290 19.04 -1.99 -7.94
C PRO A 290 18.47 -1.82 -9.37
N ASP A 291 19.28 -1.39 -10.33
CA ASP A 291 18.83 -1.07 -11.69
C ASP A 291 18.94 -2.23 -12.68
N ARG A 292 19.73 -3.25 -12.35
CA ARG A 292 19.98 -4.39 -13.24
C ARG A 292 20.47 -5.61 -12.47
N ILE A 293 20.07 -6.79 -12.92
CA ILE A 293 20.66 -8.03 -12.46
C ILE A 293 21.84 -8.36 -13.38
N HIS A 294 22.99 -8.68 -12.79
CA HIS A 294 24.22 -8.99 -13.52
C HIS A 294 24.95 -10.14 -12.84
N LEU A 295 25.15 -11.24 -13.58
CA LEU A 295 25.69 -12.49 -13.05
C LEU A 295 26.83 -13.03 -13.91
N VAL A 296 27.77 -13.69 -13.26
CA VAL A 296 28.58 -14.76 -13.86
C VAL A 296 27.96 -16.06 -13.38
N PRO A 297 27.01 -16.66 -14.12
CA PRO A 297 26.19 -17.74 -13.61
C PRO A 297 27.02 -19.02 -13.47
N ALA A 298 26.63 -19.87 -12.52
CA ALA A 298 27.11 -21.23 -12.47
C ALA A 298 26.42 -22.03 -13.58
N THR A 299 27.20 -22.77 -14.37
CA THR A 299 26.70 -23.55 -15.50
C THR A 299 26.99 -25.04 -15.33
N SER A 300 26.11 -25.92 -15.83
CA SER A 300 26.35 -27.36 -15.90
C SER A 300 26.81 -27.78 -17.29
N GLY A 301 27.86 -28.61 -17.35
CA GLY A 301 28.53 -29.02 -18.59
C GLY A 301 29.85 -28.25 -18.78
N GLY A 302 30.86 -28.91 -19.36
CA GLY A 302 32.16 -28.30 -19.71
C GLY A 302 32.02 -27.12 -20.69
N PRO A 303 33.11 -26.58 -21.27
CA PRO A 303 33.09 -25.33 -22.04
C PRO A 303 32.32 -25.47 -23.36
N GLY A 304 30.99 -25.56 -23.26
CA GLY A 304 30.07 -25.64 -24.39
C GLY A 304 29.89 -24.29 -25.05
N LEU A 305 30.23 -23.19 -24.38
CA LEU A 305 30.31 -21.87 -24.99
C LEU A 305 31.63 -21.77 -25.76
N SER A 306 31.53 -21.73 -27.09
CA SER A 306 32.60 -22.06 -28.03
C SER A 306 33.54 -20.90 -28.34
N THR A 307 33.16 -19.65 -28.06
CA THR A 307 33.98 -18.49 -28.46
C THR A 307 33.72 -17.24 -27.62
N ALA A 308 34.78 -16.56 -27.18
CA ALA A 308 34.68 -15.22 -26.59
C ALA A 308 34.05 -14.21 -27.55
N GLY A 309 33.32 -13.25 -26.97
CA GLY A 309 32.74 -12.11 -27.69
C GLY A 309 31.42 -12.43 -28.39
N ARG A 310 30.93 -13.67 -28.36
CA ARG A 310 29.62 -14.02 -28.91
C ARG A 310 28.49 -13.65 -27.94
N PRO A 311 27.31 -13.26 -28.45
CA PRO A 311 26.15 -12.96 -27.61
C PRO A 311 25.65 -14.23 -26.90
N VAL A 312 25.12 -14.06 -25.70
CA VAL A 312 24.40 -15.12 -24.98
C VAL A 312 22.91 -14.97 -25.26
N ILE A 313 22.29 -16.04 -25.75
CA ILE A 313 20.88 -16.09 -26.09
C ILE A 313 20.20 -17.16 -25.25
N LEU A 314 19.00 -16.86 -24.74
CA LEU A 314 18.17 -17.84 -24.03
C LEU A 314 17.58 -18.87 -25.01
N ASN A 315 17.65 -20.15 -24.65
CA ASN A 315 16.91 -21.19 -25.34
C ASN A 315 15.42 -21.12 -25.01
N VAL A 316 14.57 -21.03 -26.03
CA VAL A 316 13.11 -21.06 -25.83
C VAL A 316 12.61 -22.45 -25.40
N GLY A 317 13.34 -23.52 -25.69
CA GLY A 317 12.97 -24.90 -25.32
C GLY A 317 13.06 -25.20 -23.83
N ASN A 318 13.89 -24.47 -23.08
CA ASN A 318 13.99 -24.55 -21.63
C ASN A 318 14.20 -23.13 -21.05
N PRO A 319 13.11 -22.35 -20.91
CA PRO A 319 13.20 -20.94 -20.53
C PRO A 319 13.68 -20.74 -19.08
N GLY A 320 13.61 -21.78 -18.26
CA GLY A 320 13.84 -21.79 -16.82
C GLY A 320 13.16 -20.66 -16.05
N ARG A 321 13.62 -20.40 -14.82
CA ARG A 321 12.97 -19.48 -13.90
C ARG A 321 13.99 -18.80 -12.99
N LEU A 322 13.91 -17.47 -12.92
CA LEU A 322 14.78 -16.63 -12.10
C LEU A 322 13.95 -15.90 -11.05
N ARG A 323 14.49 -15.82 -9.83
CA ARG A 323 13.95 -14.99 -8.75
C ARG A 323 15.02 -14.02 -8.26
N ALA A 324 14.64 -12.76 -8.13
CA ALA A 324 15.45 -11.71 -7.55
C ALA A 324 14.73 -11.09 -6.35
N GLU A 325 15.37 -11.09 -5.18
CA GLU A 325 14.80 -10.61 -3.93
C GLU A 325 15.62 -9.42 -3.40
N ALA A 326 14.98 -8.27 -3.23
CA ALA A 326 15.54 -7.05 -2.63
C ALA A 326 14.80 -6.70 -1.33
N VAL A 327 14.74 -7.67 -0.42
CA VAL A 327 13.94 -7.61 0.80
C VAL A 327 14.54 -6.66 1.86
N LEU A 328 13.71 -6.33 2.87
CA LEU A 328 14.01 -5.48 4.03
C LEU A 328 14.49 -6.30 5.23
#